data_AF-L8JU52-F1
#
_entry.id   AF-L8JU52-F1
#
_cell.length_a   1.000
_cell.length_b   1.000
_cell.length_c   1.000
_cell.angle_alpha   90.00
_cell.angle_beta   90.00
_cell.angle_gamma   90.00
#
_symmetry.space_group_name_H-M   'P 1'
#
loop_
_entity.id
_entity.type
_entity.pdbx_description
1 polymer ?
#
loop_
_entity_poly.entity_id
_entity_poly.type
_entity_poly.pdbx_seq_one_letter_code
_entity_poly.pdbx_strand_id
1 'polypeptide(L)'
;MRQRDSVIFLIDSESFDRNMLGLTLEKITKCKVFNFFSVEECLLYWKLKPKWVIYDAEVDCSLYSRLKDKVNLINIAKDIAKEDENHSLKDTTIAQAVAQRISQIMD
;
A
#
# COMPACT_ATOMS: atom_id res chain seq x y z
N MET A 1 -1.65 -23.20 -13.07
CA MET A 1 -1.13 -22.02 -12.35
C MET A 1 -2.12 -20.87 -12.52
N ARG A 2 -2.85 -20.47 -11.47
CA ARG A 2 -3.79 -19.33 -11.51
C ARG A 2 -3.76 -18.60 -10.17
N GLN A 3 -2.69 -17.88 -9.86
CA GLN A 3 -2.76 -16.78 -8.89
C GLN A 3 -2.77 -15.50 -9.71
N ARG A 4 -3.94 -14.87 -9.78
CA ARG A 4 -4.20 -13.68 -10.59
C ARG A 4 -3.39 -12.52 -10.03
N ASP A 5 -2.69 -11.83 -10.93
CA ASP A 5 -2.00 -10.55 -10.71
C ASP A 5 -2.96 -9.54 -10.07
N SER A 6 -2.99 -9.50 -8.74
CA SER A 6 -3.81 -8.52 -8.01
C SER A 6 -3.06 -7.19 -8.04
N VAL A 7 -3.81 -6.09 -8.15
CA VAL A 7 -3.23 -4.75 -8.24
C VAL A 7 -3.22 -4.12 -6.84
N ILE A 8 -2.07 -3.57 -6.47
CA ILE A 8 -1.85 -2.78 -5.26
C ILE A 8 -1.55 -1.35 -5.70
N PHE A 9 -2.24 -0.39 -5.11
CA PHE A 9 -1.87 1.02 -5.22
C PHE A 9 -1.12 1.43 -3.96
N LEU A 10 0.08 1.98 -4.13
CA LEU A 10 0.91 2.53 -3.07
C LEU A 10 0.90 4.05 -3.21
N ILE A 11 0.33 4.75 -2.23
CA ILE A 11 0.27 6.22 -2.17
C ILE A 11 1.21 6.65 -1.05
N ASP A 12 2.38 7.15 -1.39
CA ASP A 12 3.40 7.48 -0.40
C ASP A 12 3.96 8.89 -0.66
N SER A 13 4.00 9.66 0.42
CA SER A 13 4.16 11.10 0.48
C SER A 13 5.60 11.56 0.69
N GLU A 14 6.60 10.71 0.47
CA GLU A 14 8.07 10.96 0.59
C GLU A 14 8.73 10.35 1.84
N SER A 15 7.96 9.70 2.70
CA SER A 15 8.47 9.07 3.92
C SER A 15 9.39 7.86 3.66
N PHE A 16 9.26 7.22 2.49
CA PHE A 16 10.01 6.00 2.14
C PHE A 16 10.60 6.06 0.72
N ASP A 17 11.61 5.22 0.44
CA ASP A 17 12.02 4.95 -0.94
C ASP A 17 10.93 4.11 -1.62
N ARG A 18 9.98 4.81 -2.24
CA ARG A 18 8.83 4.25 -2.96
C ARG A 18 9.19 3.16 -3.96
N ASN A 19 10.34 3.29 -4.61
CA ASN A 19 10.76 2.30 -5.60
C ASN A 19 11.17 1.01 -4.89
N MET A 20 11.92 1.12 -3.80
CA MET A 20 12.32 -0.03 -2.98
C MET A 20 11.13 -0.68 -2.28
N LEU A 21 10.24 0.09 -1.67
CA LEU A 21 9.03 -0.42 -1.02
C LEU A 21 8.11 -1.12 -2.04
N GLY A 22 7.85 -0.45 -3.17
CA GLY A 22 7.02 -1.01 -4.25
C GLY A 22 7.58 -2.32 -4.80
N LEU A 23 8.86 -2.37 -5.17
CA LEU A 23 9.52 -3.57 -5.68
C LEU A 23 9.52 -4.71 -4.65
N THR A 24 9.71 -4.39 -3.37
CA THR A 24 9.71 -5.40 -2.31
C THR A 24 8.31 -5.98 -2.11
N LEU A 25 7.27 -5.14 -2.15
CA LEU A 25 5.87 -5.59 -2.11
C LEU A 25 5.52 -6.47 -3.30
N GLU A 26 5.91 -6.10 -4.53
CA GLU A 26 5.70 -6.95 -5.71
C GLU A 26 6.37 -8.32 -5.54
N LYS A 27 7.61 -8.33 -5.04
CA LYS A 27 8.39 -9.57 -4.85
C LYS A 27 7.74 -10.52 -3.84
N ILE A 28 7.24 -10.00 -2.73
CA ILE A 28 6.67 -10.80 -1.63
C ILE A 28 5.24 -11.23 -1.95
N THR A 29 4.38 -10.28 -2.34
CA THR A 29 2.94 -10.53 -2.52
C THR A 29 2.59 -11.12 -3.88
N LYS A 30 3.52 -11.08 -4.85
CA LYS A 30 3.28 -11.42 -6.27
C LYS A 30 2.18 -10.57 -6.92
N CYS A 31 1.82 -9.44 -6.30
CA CYS A 31 0.90 -8.46 -6.85
C CYS A 31 1.66 -7.44 -7.69
N LYS A 32 0.96 -6.79 -8.63
CA LYS A 32 1.51 -5.64 -9.37
C LYS A 32 1.29 -4.38 -8.52
N VAL A 33 2.36 -3.64 -8.25
CA VAL A 33 2.31 -2.42 -7.45
C VAL A 33 2.45 -1.20 -8.36
N PHE A 34 1.54 -0.23 -8.18
CA PHE A 34 1.61 1.07 -8.82
C PHE A 34 1.81 2.15 -7.75
N ASN A 35 2.87 2.93 -7.93
CA ASN A 35 3.24 4.00 -7.00
C ASN A 35 2.60 5.31 -7.45
N PHE A 36 2.04 6.05 -6.51
CA PHE A 36 1.42 7.35 -6.73
C PHE A 36 1.92 8.36 -5.70
N PHE A 37 1.96 9.63 -6.09
CA PHE A 37 2.29 10.75 -5.20
C PHE A 37 1.08 11.20 -4.37
N SER A 38 -0.13 11.00 -4.90
CA SER A 38 -1.33 11.50 -4.25
C SER A 38 -2.55 10.64 -4.56
N VAL A 39 -3.64 10.88 -3.82
CA VAL A 39 -4.92 10.22 -4.04
C VAL A 39 -5.51 10.59 -5.40
N GLU A 40 -5.36 11.85 -5.81
CA GLU A 40 -5.85 12.36 -7.09
C GLU A 40 -5.23 11.61 -8.26
N GLU A 41 -3.92 11.38 -8.21
CA GLU A 41 -3.21 10.62 -9.23
C GLU A 41 -3.72 9.17 -9.28
N CYS A 42 -3.84 8.52 -8.13
CA CYS A 42 -4.40 7.18 -7.98
C CYS A 42 -5.81 7.05 -8.61
N LEU A 43 -6.68 8.06 -8.45
CA LEU A 43 -8.03 8.07 -9.02
C LEU A 43 -8.03 8.05 -10.55
N LEU A 44 -7.04 8.63 -11.22
CA LEU A 44 -6.90 8.58 -12.69
C LEU A 44 -6.70 7.14 -13.20
N TYR A 45 -6.15 6.27 -12.36
CA TYR A 45 -5.85 4.88 -12.67
C TYR A 45 -6.84 3.90 -12.05
N TRP A 46 -7.93 4.37 -11.42
CA TRP A 46 -8.89 3.51 -10.70
C TRP A 46 -9.50 2.38 -11.55
N LYS A 47 -9.52 2.54 -12.88
CA LYS A 47 -9.91 1.50 -13.84
C LYS A 47 -9.10 0.20 -13.74
N LEU A 48 -7.89 0.26 -13.16
CA LEU A 48 -7.05 -0.91 -12.87
C LEU A 48 -7.62 -1.79 -11.74
N LYS A 49 -8.68 -1.34 -11.05
CA LYS A 49 -9.41 -2.08 -10.01
C LYS A 49 -8.45 -2.63 -8.94
N PRO A 50 -7.72 -1.76 -8.23
CA PRO A 50 -6.85 -2.19 -7.14
C PRO A 50 -7.65 -2.99 -6.13
N LYS A 51 -7.08 -4.09 -5.63
CA LYS A 51 -7.64 -4.82 -4.48
C LYS A 51 -7.23 -4.17 -3.16
N TRP A 52 -6.08 -3.49 -3.18
CA TRP A 52 -5.44 -2.89 -2.03
C TRP A 52 -5.01 -1.46 -2.35
N VAL A 53 -5.22 -0.57 -1.39
CA VAL A 53 -4.60 0.75 -1.35
C VAL A 53 -3.80 0.83 -0.07
N ILE A 54 -2.49 0.93 -0.21
CA ILE A 54 -1.54 1.16 0.88
C ILE A 54 -1.19 2.64 0.83
N TYR A 55 -1.24 3.31 1.98
CA TYR A 55 -0.99 4.74 2.04
C TYR A 55 -0.33 5.16 3.34
N ASP A 56 0.36 6.31 3.32
CA ASP A 56 0.91 6.93 4.51
C ASP A 56 -0.08 7.92 5.17
N ALA A 57 0.01 8.11 6.49
CA ALA A 57 -0.95 8.90 7.28
C ALA A 57 -0.91 10.41 7.01
N GLU A 58 0.15 10.92 6.37
CA GLU A 58 0.22 12.32 5.94
C GLU A 58 -0.71 12.63 4.75
N VAL A 59 -1.23 11.60 4.08
CA VAL A 59 -2.17 11.75 2.98
C VAL A 59 -3.55 12.11 3.54
N ASP A 60 -4.11 13.26 3.12
CA ASP A 60 -5.48 13.67 3.48
C ASP A 60 -6.48 12.61 3.00
N CYS A 61 -6.98 11.84 3.96
CA CYS A 61 -7.85 10.71 3.69
C CYS A 61 -9.34 11.06 3.56
N SER A 62 -9.71 12.33 3.57
CA SER A 62 -11.12 12.75 3.41
C SER A 62 -11.73 12.25 2.07
N LEU A 63 -10.89 12.08 1.05
CA LEU A 63 -11.26 11.51 -0.25
C LEU A 63 -11.52 9.99 -0.25
N TYR A 64 -11.09 9.24 0.78
CA TYR A 64 -11.21 7.77 0.85
C TYR A 64 -12.63 7.27 1.08
N SER A 65 -13.56 8.15 1.49
CA SER A 65 -14.99 7.84 1.54
C SER A 65 -15.51 7.22 0.24
N ARG A 66 -14.92 7.61 -0.90
CA ARG A 66 -15.26 7.07 -2.23
C ARG A 66 -14.58 5.74 -2.57
N LEU A 67 -13.51 5.38 -1.86
CA LEU A 67 -12.71 4.17 -2.10
C LEU A 67 -13.20 2.99 -1.24
N LYS A 68 -13.76 3.29 -0.07
CA LYS A 68 -14.05 2.34 1.02
C LYS A 68 -14.89 1.12 0.64
N ASP A 69 -15.79 1.23 -0.33
CA ASP A 69 -16.80 0.19 -0.56
C ASP A 69 -16.29 -1.05 -1.33
N LYS A 70 -15.08 -1.01 -1.91
CA LYS A 70 -14.57 -2.12 -2.75
C LYS A 70 -13.07 -2.40 -2.66
N VAL A 71 -12.32 -1.66 -1.84
CA VAL A 71 -10.86 -1.84 -1.70
C VAL A 71 -10.44 -1.98 -0.25
N ASN A 72 -9.45 -2.82 -0.01
CA ASN A 72 -8.85 -2.92 1.32
C ASN A 72 -7.84 -1.80 1.50
N LEU A 73 -7.92 -1.12 2.65
CA LEU A 73 -7.10 0.03 2.99
C LEU A 73 -6.08 -0.35 4.05
N ILE A 74 -4.80 -0.04 3.83
CA ILE A 74 -3.72 -0.23 4.81
C ILE A 74 -3.00 1.09 5.01
N ASN A 75 -3.00 1.62 6.23
CA ASN A 75 -2.28 2.84 6.57
C ASN A 75 -0.91 2.48 7.17
N ILE A 76 0.19 2.81 6.51
CA ILE A 76 1.53 2.43 6.96
C ILE A 76 1.83 2.98 8.36
N ALA A 77 1.73 4.29 8.58
CA ALA A 77 2.08 4.87 9.88
C ALA A 77 1.19 4.37 11.03
N LYS A 78 -0.12 4.22 10.79
CA LYS A 78 -1.08 3.85 11.83
C LYS A 78 -1.15 2.35 12.12
N ASP A 79 -1.08 1.54 11.05
CA ASP A 79 -1.28 0.08 11.12
C ASP A 79 0.02 -0.70 11.28
N ILE A 80 1.17 -0.10 10.92
CA ILE A 80 2.47 -0.76 10.89
C ILE A 80 3.50 -0.04 11.77
N ALA A 81 3.58 1.29 11.72
CA ALA A 81 4.61 2.06 12.45
C ALA A 81 4.24 2.39 13.92
N LYS A 82 3.85 1.38 14.71
CA LYS A 82 3.56 1.57 16.16
C LYS A 82 4.73 1.28 17.11
N GLU A 83 5.92 0.96 16.60
CA GLU A 83 7.05 0.56 17.46
C GLU A 83 8.36 1.34 17.26
N ASP A 84 8.38 2.41 16.44
CA ASP A 84 9.62 3.16 16.23
C ASP A 84 9.37 4.68 16.37
N GLU A 85 9.66 5.22 17.55
CA GLU A 85 9.82 6.67 17.77
C GLU A 85 11.03 7.23 17.01
N ASN A 86 11.85 6.37 16.41
CA ASN A 86 12.93 6.71 15.48
C ASN A 86 12.53 6.25 14.07
N HIS A 87 12.34 7.18 13.15
CA HIS A 87 12.01 6.93 11.73
C HIS A 87 13.09 6.11 10.97
N SER A 88 13.32 4.85 11.32
CA SER A 88 14.36 3.98 10.75
C SER A 88 13.86 2.56 10.46
N LEU A 89 12.54 2.36 10.27
CA LEU A 89 12.07 1.11 9.69
C LEU A 89 12.53 1.06 8.23
N LYS A 90 13.48 0.16 7.94
CA LYS A 90 13.92 -0.13 6.57
C LYS A 90 12.70 -0.59 5.75
N ASP A 91 12.59 -0.13 4.51
CA ASP A 91 11.47 -0.42 3.58
C ASP A 91 11.09 -1.92 3.53
N THR A 92 12.06 -2.80 3.70
CA THR A 92 11.87 -4.26 3.77
C THR A 92 10.95 -4.69 4.91
N THR A 93 11.07 -4.10 6.10
CA THR A 93 10.25 -4.44 7.27
C THR A 93 8.80 -4.00 7.07
N ILE A 94 8.60 -2.81 6.51
CA ILE A 94 7.26 -2.31 6.17
C ILE A 94 6.63 -3.20 5.11
N ALA A 95 7.36 -3.53 4.04
CA ALA A 95 6.88 -4.41 2.98
C ALA A 95 6.48 -5.80 3.53
N GLN A 96 7.26 -6.35 4.46
CA GLN A 96 6.93 -7.62 5.12
C GLN A 96 5.66 -7.53 5.96
N ALA A 97 5.52 -6.47 6.77
CA ALA A 97 4.34 -6.27 7.62
C ALA A 97 3.07 -6.07 6.78
N VAL A 98 3.14 -5.25 5.73
CA VAL A 98 2.05 -5.08 4.75
C VAL A 98 1.69 -6.44 4.14
N ALA A 99 2.69 -7.19 3.66
CA ALA A 99 2.44 -8.47 2.99
C ALA A 99 1.80 -9.50 3.93
N GLN A 100 2.24 -9.56 5.18
CA GLN A 100 1.62 -10.42 6.20
C GLN A 100 0.14 -10.09 6.38
N ARG A 101 -0.20 -8.79 6.46
CA ARG A 101 -1.58 -8.34 6.64
C ARG A 101 -2.45 -8.63 5.41
N ILE A 102 -1.89 -8.48 4.21
CA ILE A 102 -2.55 -8.89 2.96
C ILE A 102 -2.87 -10.38 2.98
N SER A 103 -1.92 -11.23 3.38
CA SER A 103 -2.11 -12.68 3.44
C SER A 103 -3.20 -13.09 4.44
N GLN A 104 -3.23 -12.50 5.63
CA GLN A 104 -4.24 -12.79 6.67
C GLN A 104 -5.68 -12.51 6.24
N ILE A 105 -5.90 -11.60 5.29
CA ILE A 105 -7.22 -11.21 4.79
C ILE A 105 -7.58 -12.00 3.51
N MET A 106 -6.60 -12.65 2.87
CA MET A 106 -6.81 -13.44 1.67
C MET A 106 -7.17 -14.91 1.94
N ASP A 107 -6.90 -15.40 3.15
CA ASP A 107 -7.36 -16.69 3.68
C ASP A 107 -8.78 -16.58 4.27
#